data_AF-A0A244E2Q7-F1
#
_entry.id   AF-A0A244E2Q7-F1
#
_cell.length_a   1.000
_cell.length_b   1.000
_cell.length_c   1.000
_cell.angle_alpha   90.00
_cell.angle_beta   90.00
_cell.angle_gamma   90.00
#
_symmetry.space_group_name_H-M   'P 1'
#
loop_
_entity.id
_entity.type
_entity.pdbx_description
1 polymer ?
#
loop_
_entity_poly.entity_id
_entity_poly.type
_entity_poly.pdbx_seq_one_letter_code
_entity_poly.pdbx_strand_id
1 'polypeptide(L)'
;MTIQHAVIPAGKRHGAHQWVVANEAARLALTPSSSDLYKFALQTDDMSQWLLTDDSPATWQEFSEQGPQGEQGIQGEQGDPGPQGDPGDPGVNSWGAIPDIPAPIQDLAALIDPGADRLLFWDESAGEYAHLQLGTNLSITGTTLNAAGGGGGGAVDSVNGQTGDVVLAAGDIEVTPAGNIAATDVQAALEELDSEKQPLDADLTALAGLTSAANKLPYFTGSGTAALADFTSAGRALLDDADAAAQRTTLELATVANTGAYADLTGKPPLGTAAALNIDTDGTLAGNSDSVIPTQKAVKTYADQLIAAADVMVFKGVIDASTNPNYPAADAGWLYRISVAGKIGGASGINVEIGDTILCLADSTASGNQATVGSSWSVSQANLDGAVIGPASAVNNRVAFFDGTTGKLIKDSGLTLSGSNTGDQTTITGNAGTATALQTARNIDGQSFDGTANITVIAPGTNAATDKATPVDADLVPLVDSAASNVLKKLTWANIKATLKTYFDTLYGAIGIPQNSQSSAYTLVLSDANKHIYHPSADTTGRTWTIPANSSVAFPIGTTVTFVNDTSGGTITIAITTDTLVLAGAGTTGSRTLAANGIATAIKMTSTRWQINGTGLT
;
A
#
# COMPACT_ATOMS: atom_id res chain seq x y z
N MET A 1 -3.15 44.49 66.63
CA MET A 1 -2.90 44.72 68.06
C MET A 1 -3.02 43.38 68.76
N THR A 2 -1.89 42.76 69.10
CA THR A 2 -1.87 41.53 69.91
C THR A 2 -2.12 41.96 71.35
N ILE A 3 -3.32 41.70 71.89
CA ILE A 3 -3.62 42.00 73.29
C ILE A 3 -3.29 40.75 74.11
N GLN A 4 -2.21 40.83 74.88
CA GLN A 4 -1.99 39.91 76.00
C GLN A 4 -3.10 40.12 77.04
N HIS A 5 -3.79 39.05 77.45
CA HIS A 5 -4.61 39.09 78.66
C HIS A 5 -3.70 39.20 79.88
N ALA A 6 -3.64 40.40 80.47
CA ALA A 6 -3.09 40.60 81.80
C ALA A 6 -4.04 39.98 82.84
N VAL A 7 -3.46 39.33 83.85
CA VAL A 7 -4.15 38.63 84.94
C VAL A 7 -5.04 39.59 85.73
N ILE A 8 -6.33 39.28 85.84
CA ILE A 8 -7.29 40.01 86.69
C ILE A 8 -7.16 39.49 88.14
N PRO A 9 -7.08 40.36 89.17
CA PRO A 9 -7.01 39.96 90.58
C PRO A 9 -8.25 39.14 91.01
N ALA A 10 -8.02 38.13 91.87
CA ALA A 10 -9.06 37.23 92.34
C ALA A 10 -10.19 37.97 93.09
N GLY A 11 -11.43 37.81 92.62
CA GLY A 11 -12.64 38.30 93.31
C GLY A 11 -13.70 38.98 92.43
N LYS A 12 -13.41 39.31 91.16
CA LYS A 12 -14.41 39.87 90.24
C LYS A 12 -14.73 38.91 89.09
N ARG A 13 -16.01 38.53 88.98
CA ARG A 13 -16.54 37.78 87.85
C ARG A 13 -16.72 38.76 86.68
N HIS A 14 -16.03 38.50 85.58
CA HIS A 14 -16.34 39.15 84.29
C HIS A 14 -17.48 38.34 83.66
N GLY A 15 -18.65 38.94 83.50
CA GLY A 15 -19.68 38.34 82.64
C GLY A 15 -19.13 38.22 81.23
N ALA A 16 -19.37 37.09 80.56
CA ALA A 16 -18.96 36.91 79.18
C ALA A 16 -19.73 37.92 78.30
N HIS A 17 -19.10 39.04 78.00
CA HIS A 17 -19.55 40.00 76.99
C HIS A 17 -18.79 39.64 75.72
N GLN A 18 -19.54 39.36 74.67
CA GLN A 18 -18.98 38.81 73.43
C GLN A 18 -18.32 39.92 72.60
N TRP A 19 -18.72 41.17 72.85
CA TRP A 19 -18.14 42.36 72.24
C TRP A 19 -17.83 43.44 73.27
N VAL A 20 -16.68 44.09 73.10
CA VAL A 20 -16.33 45.37 73.73
C VAL A 20 -16.27 46.40 72.62
N VAL A 21 -17.08 47.44 72.72
CA VAL A 21 -17.20 48.49 71.70
C VAL A 21 -16.90 49.85 72.29
N ALA A 22 -16.36 50.76 71.47
CA ALA A 22 -15.84 52.02 71.97
C ALA A 22 -16.94 53.05 72.32
N ASN A 23 -18.07 53.01 71.62
CA ASN A 23 -19.21 53.93 71.74
C ASN A 23 -20.46 53.38 71.01
N GLU A 24 -21.58 54.11 71.07
CA GLU A 24 -22.87 53.69 70.53
C GLU A 24 -22.83 53.42 69.02
N ALA A 25 -22.12 54.27 68.26
CA ALA A 25 -21.98 54.10 66.82
C ALA A 25 -21.26 52.79 66.46
N ALA A 26 -20.28 52.37 67.28
CA ALA A 26 -19.59 51.09 67.11
C ALA A 26 -20.47 49.88 67.49
N ARG A 27 -21.41 50.04 68.43
CA ARG A 27 -22.41 49.01 68.80
C ARG A 27 -23.39 48.76 67.66
N LEU A 28 -23.96 49.81 67.08
CA LEU A 28 -24.97 49.72 66.00
C LEU A 28 -24.39 49.25 64.66
N ALA A 29 -23.07 49.33 64.47
CA ALA A 29 -22.38 48.83 63.29
C ALA A 29 -22.04 47.33 63.34
N LEU A 30 -22.32 46.64 64.46
CA LEU A 30 -22.13 45.20 64.57
C LEU A 30 -23.12 44.47 63.64
N THR A 31 -22.66 43.45 62.92
CA THR A 31 -23.48 42.55 62.09
C THR A 31 -23.61 41.17 62.76
N PRO A 32 -24.44 41.04 63.81
CA PRO A 32 -24.64 39.79 64.53
C PRO A 32 -25.39 38.76 63.68
N SER A 33 -25.27 37.49 64.05
CA SER A 33 -26.00 36.37 63.45
C SER A 33 -27.07 35.84 64.41
N SER A 34 -27.94 34.93 63.98
CA SER A 34 -28.97 34.39 64.88
C SER A 34 -28.40 33.61 66.08
N SER A 35 -27.14 33.18 65.99
CA SER A 35 -26.39 32.57 67.10
C SER A 35 -25.95 33.57 68.19
N ASP A 36 -26.17 34.86 67.95
CA ASP A 36 -25.73 35.98 68.78
C ASP A 36 -26.86 36.68 69.54
N LEU A 37 -28.13 36.33 69.27
CA LEU A 37 -29.28 36.82 70.03
C LEU A 37 -29.10 36.55 71.52
N TYR A 38 -29.47 37.54 72.33
CA TYR A 38 -29.36 37.55 73.79
C TYR A 38 -27.93 37.55 74.36
N LYS A 39 -26.93 37.95 73.56
CA LYS A 39 -25.57 38.21 74.04
C LYS A 39 -25.35 39.68 74.38
N PHE A 40 -24.37 39.92 75.25
CA PHE A 40 -24.07 41.25 75.79
C PHE A 40 -22.91 41.93 75.05
N ALA A 41 -23.05 43.23 74.81
CA ALA A 41 -21.98 44.15 74.44
C ALA A 41 -21.74 45.15 75.58
N LEU A 42 -20.46 45.43 75.86
CA LEU A 42 -20.04 46.49 76.79
C LEU A 42 -19.54 47.70 76.00
N GLN A 43 -20.09 48.87 76.29
CA GLN A 43 -19.58 50.14 75.79
C GLN A 43 -18.56 50.73 76.75
N THR A 44 -17.37 51.08 76.26
CA THR A 44 -16.28 51.53 77.14
C THR A 44 -16.27 53.03 77.41
N ASP A 45 -17.04 53.83 76.67
CA ASP A 45 -17.14 55.28 76.86
C ASP A 45 -18.01 55.65 78.08
N ASP A 46 -19.08 54.91 78.33
CA ASP A 46 -20.00 55.14 79.44
C ASP A 46 -20.19 53.93 80.38
N MET A 47 -19.52 52.80 80.08
CA MET A 47 -19.60 51.54 80.82
C MET A 47 -21.00 50.89 80.79
N SER A 48 -21.89 51.31 79.89
CA SER A 48 -23.23 50.74 79.72
C SER A 48 -23.17 49.35 79.09
N GLN A 49 -24.13 48.49 79.48
CA GLN A 49 -24.26 47.13 78.97
C GLN A 49 -25.56 46.99 78.17
N TRP A 50 -25.44 46.35 77.01
CA TRP A 50 -26.53 46.23 76.04
C TRP A 50 -26.74 44.79 75.62
N LEU A 51 -28.00 44.36 75.58
CA LEU A 51 -28.43 43.03 75.16
C LEU A 51 -28.94 43.08 73.73
N LEU A 52 -28.47 42.18 72.85
CA LEU A 52 -29.02 42.05 71.50
C LEU A 52 -30.38 41.33 71.57
N THR A 53 -31.46 41.97 71.11
CA THR A 53 -32.84 41.46 71.18
C THR A 53 -33.40 40.97 69.84
N ASP A 54 -32.81 41.40 68.73
CA ASP A 54 -33.09 40.95 67.36
C ASP A 54 -31.80 41.10 66.55
N ASP A 55 -31.52 40.21 65.61
CA ASP A 55 -30.31 40.22 64.77
C ASP A 55 -30.55 40.81 63.36
N SER A 56 -31.81 41.03 62.96
CA SER A 56 -32.13 41.56 61.62
C SER A 56 -33.41 42.43 61.57
N PRO A 57 -33.31 43.76 61.76
CA PRO A 57 -32.08 44.51 62.01
C PRO A 57 -31.59 44.33 63.46
N ALA A 58 -30.27 44.42 63.67
CA ALA A 58 -29.66 44.31 65.00
C ALA A 58 -30.23 45.34 65.98
N THR A 59 -31.11 44.91 66.89
CA THR A 59 -31.71 45.76 67.93
C THR A 59 -31.09 45.49 69.28
N TRP A 60 -30.82 46.56 70.03
CA TRP A 60 -30.14 46.49 71.32
C TRP A 60 -30.98 47.15 72.39
N GLN A 61 -31.14 46.46 73.53
CA GLN A 61 -31.81 46.98 74.71
C GLN A 61 -30.78 47.26 75.81
N GLU A 62 -30.80 48.48 76.37
CA GLU A 62 -29.93 48.86 77.48
C GLU A 62 -30.35 48.14 78.76
N PHE A 63 -29.37 47.64 79.51
CA PHE A 63 -29.58 47.04 80.81
C PHE A 63 -29.21 48.05 81.91
N SER A 64 -30.04 49.08 82.09
CA SER A 64 -29.86 50.05 83.18
C SER A 64 -30.66 49.62 84.43
N GLU A 65 -29.99 49.03 85.42
CA GLU A 65 -30.54 48.86 86.77
C GLU A 65 -30.24 50.09 87.64
N GLN A 66 -31.23 50.98 87.82
CA GLN A 66 -31.29 51.88 88.98
C GLN A 66 -32.76 52.29 89.24
N GLY A 67 -33.42 51.68 90.23
CA GLY A 67 -34.61 52.28 90.88
C GLY A 67 -34.19 53.15 92.08
N PRO A 68 -35.11 53.72 92.89
CA PRO A 68 -36.54 54.01 92.71
C PRO A 68 -36.91 55.49 93.09
N GLN A 69 -38.00 56.04 92.56
CA GLN A 69 -38.69 57.25 93.08
C GLN A 69 -40.05 57.32 92.36
N GLY A 70 -41.21 57.18 93.01
CA GLY A 70 -41.75 58.02 94.08
C GLY A 70 -42.92 58.81 93.47
N GLU A 71 -44.16 58.58 93.95
CA GLU A 71 -45.36 59.31 93.53
C GLU A 71 -45.21 60.83 93.70
N GLN A 72 -45.60 61.63 92.69
CA GLN A 72 -46.06 63.02 92.79
C GLN A 72 -46.47 63.54 91.38
N GLY A 73 -47.56 64.27 91.18
CA GLY A 73 -48.47 64.84 92.15
C GLY A 73 -49.74 65.43 91.53
N ILE A 74 -50.69 65.70 92.42
CA ILE A 74 -51.70 66.75 92.28
C ILE A 74 -51.05 68.07 92.71
N GLN A 75 -51.13 69.14 91.92
CA GLN A 75 -51.14 70.50 92.46
C GLN A 75 -51.67 71.54 91.47
N GLY A 76 -52.69 72.24 91.94
CA GLY A 76 -53.08 73.58 91.55
C GLY A 76 -53.79 74.21 92.76
N GLU A 77 -53.01 74.59 93.77
CA GLU A 77 -53.41 75.58 94.78
C GLU A 77 -52.63 76.86 94.48
N GLN A 78 -53.27 78.03 94.59
CA GLN A 78 -52.72 79.15 95.39
C GLN A 78 -53.75 80.28 95.58
N GLY A 79 -53.95 80.68 96.84
CA GLY A 79 -54.79 81.79 97.29
C GLY A 79 -54.82 81.93 98.82
N ASP A 80 -53.63 82.04 99.41
CA ASP A 80 -53.20 82.26 100.82
C ASP A 80 -53.55 83.68 101.40
N PRO A 81 -53.11 84.09 102.63
CA PRO A 81 -53.07 83.45 103.97
C PRO A 81 -53.33 84.44 105.14
N GLY A 82 -53.25 83.95 106.39
CA GLY A 82 -52.87 84.80 107.55
C GLY A 82 -52.92 84.09 108.92
N PRO A 83 -51.78 83.60 109.44
CA PRO A 83 -51.63 83.04 110.78
C PRO A 83 -50.99 84.03 111.77
N GLN A 84 -51.08 83.75 113.07
CA GLN A 84 -49.98 84.05 114.00
C GLN A 84 -50.06 83.19 115.26
N GLY A 85 -49.01 82.38 115.46
CA GLY A 85 -48.62 81.84 116.77
C GLY A 85 -48.24 82.97 117.74
N ASP A 86 -47.81 82.70 118.96
CA ASP A 86 -46.53 82.05 119.24
C ASP A 86 -46.30 81.89 120.78
N PRO A 87 -45.21 81.25 121.26
CA PRO A 87 -45.26 80.07 122.14
C PRO A 87 -44.38 80.19 123.42
N GLY A 88 -44.20 79.10 124.19
CA GLY A 88 -43.03 78.93 125.08
C GLY A 88 -43.22 78.12 126.37
N ASP A 89 -42.73 76.87 126.34
CA ASP A 89 -42.37 75.92 127.43
C ASP A 89 -41.28 76.51 128.39
N PRO A 90 -40.71 75.86 129.45
CA PRO A 90 -40.97 74.57 130.14
C PRO A 90 -40.85 74.57 131.70
N GLY A 91 -41.26 73.46 132.33
CA GLY A 91 -40.45 72.83 133.40
C GLY A 91 -40.94 72.82 134.87
N VAL A 92 -41.52 71.67 135.27
CA VAL A 92 -41.43 70.94 136.57
C VAL A 92 -41.74 71.65 137.92
N ASN A 93 -42.83 71.24 138.60
CA ASN A 93 -42.86 70.23 139.70
C ASN A 93 -44.01 70.43 140.74
N SER A 94 -44.64 69.30 141.10
CA SER A 94 -45.12 68.96 142.45
C SER A 94 -46.29 69.70 143.15
N TRP A 95 -47.43 68.98 143.20
CA TRP A 95 -48.40 68.85 144.30
C TRP A 95 -49.36 70.02 144.65
N GLY A 96 -50.66 69.71 144.59
CA GLY A 96 -51.59 70.04 145.68
C GLY A 96 -52.63 71.13 145.44
N ALA A 97 -53.86 70.68 145.10
CA ALA A 97 -55.18 71.23 145.41
C ALA A 97 -55.37 72.76 145.35
N ILE A 98 -56.08 73.23 144.32
CA ILE A 98 -56.54 74.63 144.22
C ILE A 98 -58.06 74.65 143.95
N PRO A 99 -58.80 75.54 144.65
CA PRO A 99 -60.24 75.47 144.88
C PRO A 99 -61.04 76.27 143.83
N ASP A 100 -62.37 76.28 144.02
CA ASP A 100 -63.36 77.10 143.30
C ASP A 100 -63.75 76.62 141.89
N ILE A 101 -64.40 75.45 141.88
CA ILE A 101 -65.32 75.04 140.83
C ILE A 101 -66.61 75.89 140.93
N PRO A 102 -67.07 76.58 139.86
CA PRO A 102 -68.32 77.33 139.84
C PRO A 102 -69.54 76.46 140.17
N ALA A 103 -70.50 77.01 140.91
CA ALA A 103 -71.62 76.30 141.56
C ALA A 103 -72.39 75.23 140.74
N PRO A 104 -72.55 75.28 139.40
CA PRO A 104 -73.25 74.20 138.69
C PRO A 104 -72.48 72.89 138.57
N ILE A 105 -71.18 72.85 138.89
CA ILE A 105 -70.33 71.65 138.71
C ILE A 105 -70.09 70.89 140.03
N GLN A 106 -70.40 71.47 141.20
CA GLN A 106 -70.38 70.75 142.48
C GLN A 106 -71.54 69.73 142.58
N ASP A 107 -72.68 69.99 141.93
CA ASP A 107 -73.82 69.05 141.92
C ASP A 107 -73.58 67.83 141.04
N LEU A 108 -72.72 67.91 140.01
CA LEU A 108 -72.33 66.75 139.20
C LEU A 108 -71.45 65.75 139.99
N ALA A 109 -70.76 66.20 141.05
CA ALA A 109 -69.93 65.36 141.91
C ALA A 109 -70.68 64.73 143.11
N ALA A 110 -71.90 65.20 143.42
CA ALA A 110 -72.76 64.64 144.48
C ALA A 110 -73.74 63.55 143.96
N LEU A 111 -73.77 63.30 142.65
CA LEU A 111 -74.62 62.31 141.99
C LEU A 111 -74.10 60.88 142.20
N ILE A 112 -74.31 60.33 143.39
CA ILE A 112 -74.14 58.92 143.71
C ILE A 112 -75.40 58.16 143.25
N ASP A 113 -75.30 57.27 142.26
CA ASP A 113 -76.20 56.10 142.14
C ASP A 113 -75.40 54.82 141.81
N PRO A 114 -75.21 53.92 142.79
CA PRO A 114 -74.41 52.71 142.69
C PRO A 114 -75.17 51.48 142.14
N GLY A 115 -76.12 51.63 141.20
CA GLY A 115 -76.84 50.44 140.73
C GLY A 115 -77.74 50.52 139.49
N ALA A 116 -77.91 51.67 138.82
CA ALA A 116 -78.61 51.74 137.54
C ALA A 116 -78.14 52.93 136.69
N ASP A 117 -77.90 52.71 135.40
CA ASP A 117 -77.51 53.77 134.46
C ASP A 117 -78.71 54.68 134.14
N ARG A 118 -78.52 56.01 134.22
CA ARG A 118 -79.57 57.03 134.02
C ARG A 118 -79.14 58.09 133.00
N LEU A 119 -80.09 58.69 132.31
CA LEU A 119 -79.85 59.82 131.38
C LEU A 119 -80.12 61.16 132.08
N LEU A 120 -79.12 62.05 132.03
CA LEU A 120 -79.25 63.44 132.49
C LEU A 120 -80.03 64.26 131.46
N PHE A 121 -81.03 65.01 131.92
CA PHE A 121 -81.79 65.94 131.11
C PHE A 121 -82.09 67.22 131.88
N TRP A 122 -82.43 68.29 131.17
CA TRP A 122 -82.88 69.55 131.77
C TRP A 122 -84.37 69.47 132.06
N ASP A 123 -84.77 69.57 133.32
CA ASP A 123 -86.17 69.62 133.70
C ASP A 123 -86.64 71.08 133.80
N GLU A 124 -87.24 71.56 132.71
CA GLU A 124 -87.84 72.89 132.62
C GLU A 124 -88.85 73.17 133.74
N SER A 125 -89.50 72.14 134.31
CA SER A 125 -90.52 72.34 135.35
C SER A 125 -89.95 72.57 136.76
N ALA A 126 -88.74 72.09 137.03
CA ALA A 126 -88.02 72.28 138.29
C ALA A 126 -86.94 73.37 138.22
N GLY A 127 -86.56 73.79 137.00
CA GLY A 127 -85.53 74.80 136.77
C GLY A 127 -84.11 74.32 137.06
N GLU A 128 -83.89 73.00 137.07
CA GLU A 128 -82.62 72.34 137.36
C GLU A 128 -82.42 71.06 136.51
N TYR A 129 -81.20 70.54 136.47
CA TYR A 129 -80.90 69.27 135.77
C TYR A 129 -81.34 68.07 136.62
N ALA A 130 -82.00 67.08 136.01
CA ALA A 130 -82.52 65.88 136.68
C ALA A 130 -82.22 64.58 135.91
N HIS A 131 -82.40 63.43 136.56
CA HIS A 131 -82.24 62.10 135.95
C HIS A 131 -83.58 61.45 135.61
N LEU A 132 -83.73 60.93 134.39
CA LEU A 132 -84.92 60.19 133.96
C LEU A 132 -84.78 58.70 134.29
N GLN A 133 -85.79 58.10 134.92
CA GLN A 133 -85.84 56.65 135.16
C GLN A 133 -86.38 55.91 133.91
N LEU A 134 -85.60 54.96 133.37
CA LEU A 134 -85.94 54.24 132.14
C LEU A 134 -86.95 53.10 132.37
N GLY A 135 -87.88 52.93 131.43
CA GLY A 135 -88.87 51.84 131.41
C GLY A 135 -88.37 50.56 130.70
N THR A 136 -89.18 49.49 130.68
CA THR A 136 -88.74 48.13 130.28
C THR A 136 -88.27 47.94 128.83
N ASN A 137 -88.60 48.85 127.92
CA ASN A 137 -88.31 48.69 126.49
C ASN A 137 -87.11 49.54 126.01
N LEU A 138 -86.47 50.28 126.93
CA LEU A 138 -85.26 51.05 126.69
C LEU A 138 -84.25 50.75 127.81
N SER A 139 -83.09 50.21 127.43
CA SER A 139 -82.01 49.87 128.38
C SER A 139 -80.71 50.53 127.95
N ILE A 140 -79.95 51.03 128.93
CA ILE A 140 -78.57 51.48 128.72
C ILE A 140 -77.64 50.35 129.17
N THR A 141 -76.67 50.04 128.32
CA THR A 141 -75.59 49.09 128.64
C THR A 141 -74.27 49.72 128.22
N GLY A 142 -73.45 50.14 129.20
CA GLY A 142 -72.20 50.82 128.94
C GLY A 142 -72.43 52.23 128.38
N THR A 143 -71.99 52.48 127.14
CA THR A 143 -72.13 53.79 126.47
C THR A 143 -73.19 53.81 125.36
N THR A 144 -74.03 52.77 125.27
CA THR A 144 -75.03 52.61 124.20
C THR A 144 -76.44 52.42 124.77
N LEU A 145 -77.42 53.06 124.13
CA LEU A 145 -78.84 52.92 124.40
C LEU A 145 -79.47 51.91 123.42
N ASN A 146 -80.12 50.86 123.93
CA ASN A 146 -80.81 49.83 123.15
C ASN A 146 -82.33 49.87 123.35
N ALA A 147 -83.09 49.55 122.28
CA ALA A 147 -84.54 49.31 122.31
C ALA A 147 -84.85 47.83 121.98
N ALA A 148 -85.59 47.13 122.83
CA ALA A 148 -85.82 45.68 122.69
C ALA A 148 -87.31 45.34 122.44
N GLY A 149 -87.61 44.80 121.24
CA GLY A 149 -88.88 44.16 120.84
C GLY A 149 -89.01 44.01 119.31
N GLY A 150 -88.79 42.80 118.76
CA GLY A 150 -88.49 42.56 117.32
C GLY A 150 -89.50 41.75 116.47
N GLY A 151 -89.06 41.41 115.23
CA GLY A 151 -89.64 40.43 114.28
C GLY A 151 -89.29 40.73 112.80
N GLY A 152 -88.69 39.80 112.06
CA GLY A 152 -88.11 40.01 110.71
C GLY A 152 -88.68 39.16 109.55
N GLY A 153 -88.09 39.32 108.36
CA GLY A 153 -88.06 38.36 107.23
C GLY A 153 -89.09 38.50 106.10
N GLY A 154 -88.65 38.66 104.84
CA GLY A 154 -89.48 38.57 103.63
C GLY A 154 -88.67 38.24 102.38
N ALA A 155 -88.73 36.97 101.95
CA ALA A 155 -88.22 36.42 100.68
C ALA A 155 -89.24 36.60 99.53
N VAL A 156 -88.78 36.44 98.28
CA VAL A 156 -89.54 36.58 97.02
C VAL A 156 -90.45 35.37 96.77
N ASP A 157 -91.65 35.58 96.21
CA ASP A 157 -92.75 34.60 96.20
C ASP A 157 -92.71 33.50 95.09
N SER A 158 -92.10 33.71 93.90
CA SER A 158 -91.72 32.62 92.93
C SER A 158 -91.03 33.16 91.63
N VAL A 159 -90.11 32.40 91.02
CA VAL A 159 -89.66 32.55 89.60
C VAL A 159 -89.69 31.17 88.90
N ASN A 160 -90.31 31.07 87.72
CA ASN A 160 -90.53 29.82 86.96
C ASN A 160 -91.06 28.62 87.79
N GLY A 161 -91.90 28.90 88.81
CA GLY A 161 -92.53 27.86 89.63
C GLY A 161 -91.67 27.32 90.77
N GLN A 162 -90.45 27.83 90.97
CA GLN A 162 -89.59 27.50 92.11
C GLN A 162 -89.76 28.56 93.22
N THR A 163 -89.78 28.14 94.49
CA THR A 163 -89.90 29.02 95.67
C THR A 163 -88.81 28.69 96.70
N GLY A 164 -88.12 29.71 97.23
CA GLY A 164 -86.98 29.56 98.16
C GLY A 164 -85.71 30.21 97.60
N ASP A 165 -84.53 29.72 98.00
CA ASP A 165 -83.25 30.05 97.34
C ASP A 165 -83.28 29.47 95.92
N VAL A 166 -83.54 30.31 94.92
CA VAL A 166 -83.63 29.88 93.51
C VAL A 166 -82.24 29.95 92.86
N VAL A 167 -81.71 28.80 92.45
CA VAL A 167 -80.52 28.67 91.59
C VAL A 167 -80.98 28.07 90.26
N LEU A 168 -80.96 28.84 89.17
CA LEU A 168 -81.41 28.38 87.85
C LEU A 168 -80.28 27.63 87.13
N ALA A 169 -80.55 26.41 86.64
CA ALA A 169 -79.70 25.65 85.74
C ALA A 169 -80.09 25.89 84.27
N ALA A 170 -79.18 25.64 83.33
CA ALA A 170 -79.41 25.91 81.90
C ALA A 170 -80.62 25.15 81.31
N GLY A 171 -80.98 23.99 81.88
CA GLY A 171 -82.17 23.22 81.49
C GLY A 171 -83.51 23.83 81.93
N ASP A 172 -83.49 24.84 82.80
CA ASP A 172 -84.70 25.49 83.33
C ASP A 172 -85.24 26.60 82.39
N ILE A 173 -84.61 26.79 81.22
CA ILE A 173 -84.95 27.80 80.20
C ILE A 173 -85.28 27.07 78.88
N GLU A 174 -86.55 27.04 78.51
CA GLU A 174 -87.04 26.42 77.27
C GLU A 174 -86.58 27.22 76.03
N VAL A 175 -86.01 26.53 75.02
CA VAL A 175 -85.64 27.11 73.71
C VAL A 175 -86.36 26.39 72.59
N THR A 176 -86.96 27.15 71.66
CA THR A 176 -87.58 26.62 70.44
C THR A 176 -86.59 26.73 69.27
N PRO A 177 -86.07 25.61 68.72
CA PRO A 177 -85.06 25.66 67.66
C PRO A 177 -85.62 26.20 66.33
N ALA A 178 -84.75 26.80 65.50
CA ALA A 178 -85.07 27.24 64.14
C ALA A 178 -83.99 26.78 63.15
N GLY A 179 -84.39 26.42 61.92
CA GLY A 179 -83.48 25.90 60.88
C GLY A 179 -83.25 24.40 60.99
N ASN A 180 -82.02 23.96 60.74
CA ASN A 180 -81.63 22.54 60.79
C ASN A 180 -81.12 22.09 62.17
N ILE A 181 -81.08 23.00 63.17
CA ILE A 181 -80.64 22.67 64.53
C ILE A 181 -81.67 21.72 65.15
N ALA A 182 -81.28 20.47 65.34
CA ALA A 182 -82.10 19.41 65.90
C ALA A 182 -82.12 19.40 67.44
N ALA A 183 -81.18 20.09 68.08
CA ALA A 183 -81.08 20.17 69.53
C ALA A 183 -82.26 20.88 70.22
N THR A 184 -82.76 20.30 71.32
CA THR A 184 -83.93 20.80 72.07
C THR A 184 -83.57 21.55 73.35
N ASP A 185 -82.28 21.67 73.65
CA ASP A 185 -81.76 22.48 74.76
C ASP A 185 -80.59 23.34 74.29
N VAL A 186 -80.27 24.38 75.07
CA VAL A 186 -79.24 25.37 74.73
C VAL A 186 -77.86 24.74 74.56
N GLN A 187 -77.53 23.76 75.39
CA GLN A 187 -76.20 23.15 75.41
C GLN A 187 -75.98 22.32 74.14
N ALA A 188 -76.95 21.47 73.80
CA ALA A 188 -76.92 20.67 72.58
C ALA A 188 -76.95 21.54 71.32
N ALA A 189 -77.68 22.66 71.33
CA ALA A 189 -77.76 23.56 70.18
C ALA A 189 -76.42 24.26 69.90
N LEU A 190 -75.68 24.58 70.97
CA LEU A 190 -74.33 25.12 70.87
C LEU A 190 -73.34 24.08 70.33
N GLU A 191 -73.41 22.83 70.79
CA GLU A 191 -72.54 21.74 70.33
C GLU A 191 -72.80 21.36 68.87
N GLU A 192 -74.07 21.27 68.47
CA GLU A 192 -74.46 20.99 67.09
C GLU A 192 -73.95 22.09 66.14
N LEU A 193 -74.20 23.36 66.48
CA LEU A 193 -73.70 24.51 65.73
C LEU A 193 -72.16 24.52 65.62
N ASP A 194 -71.45 24.15 66.69
CA ASP A 194 -69.99 24.10 66.69
C ASP A 194 -69.44 22.96 65.81
N SER A 195 -70.21 21.87 65.67
CA SER A 195 -69.83 20.71 64.85
C SER A 195 -70.18 20.84 63.36
N GLU A 196 -71.25 21.56 63.02
CA GLU A 196 -71.75 21.67 61.64
C GLU A 196 -71.23 22.89 60.88
N LYS A 197 -70.71 23.89 61.59
CA LYS A 197 -70.05 25.03 60.93
C LYS A 197 -68.83 24.52 60.14
N GLN A 198 -68.62 25.05 58.94
CA GLN A 198 -67.33 24.89 58.27
C GLN A 198 -66.26 25.59 59.13
N PRO A 199 -65.26 24.88 59.68
CA PRO A 199 -64.21 25.51 60.47
C PRO A 199 -63.47 26.54 59.61
N LEU A 200 -63.14 27.70 60.18
CA LEU A 200 -62.41 28.74 59.44
C LEU A 200 -61.12 28.15 58.86
N ASP A 201 -61.09 28.03 57.54
CA ASP A 201 -59.95 27.53 56.77
C ASP A 201 -59.39 28.68 55.94
N ALA A 202 -58.09 28.91 56.05
CA ALA A 202 -57.45 30.06 55.40
C ALA A 202 -57.50 29.95 53.87
N ASP A 203 -57.39 28.75 53.31
CA ASP A 203 -57.40 28.54 51.86
C ASP A 203 -58.82 28.67 51.29
N LEU A 204 -59.83 28.16 52.01
CA LEU A 204 -61.22 28.32 51.59
C LEU A 204 -61.69 29.77 51.70
N THR A 205 -61.23 30.49 52.72
CA THR A 205 -61.45 31.95 52.85
C THR A 205 -60.82 32.71 51.68
N ALA A 206 -59.59 32.33 51.29
CA ALA A 206 -58.89 32.95 50.17
C ALA A 206 -59.58 32.69 48.82
N LEU A 207 -60.04 31.46 48.58
CA LEU A 207 -60.81 31.10 47.38
C LEU A 207 -62.17 31.82 47.32
N ALA A 208 -62.89 31.88 48.44
CA ALA A 208 -64.19 32.57 48.53
C ALA A 208 -64.07 34.08 48.31
N GLY A 209 -62.91 34.67 48.62
CA GLY A 209 -62.61 36.09 48.39
C GLY A 209 -62.29 36.46 46.94
N LEU A 210 -62.13 35.48 46.03
CA LEU A 210 -61.82 35.75 44.63
C LEU A 210 -63.04 36.31 43.87
N THR A 211 -62.83 37.37 43.08
CA THR A 211 -63.87 37.89 42.18
C THR A 211 -63.93 37.07 40.90
N SER A 212 -64.95 36.25 40.73
CA SER A 212 -65.10 35.41 39.52
C SER A 212 -65.20 36.25 38.24
N ALA A 213 -64.49 35.80 37.19
CA ALA A 213 -64.53 36.42 35.87
C ALA A 213 -64.26 35.38 34.77
N ALA A 214 -64.71 35.67 33.54
CA ALA A 214 -64.49 34.79 32.40
C ALA A 214 -62.98 34.64 32.10
N ASN A 215 -62.58 33.44 31.65
CA ASN A 215 -61.21 33.13 31.25
C ASN A 215 -60.17 33.37 32.37
N LYS A 216 -60.55 33.11 33.63
CA LYS A 216 -59.64 33.17 34.78
C LYS A 216 -59.43 31.79 35.37
N LEU A 217 -58.23 31.56 35.93
CA LEU A 217 -57.87 30.35 36.68
C LEU A 217 -57.48 30.75 38.11
N PRO A 218 -58.18 30.25 39.16
CA PRO A 218 -57.73 30.36 40.54
C PRO A 218 -56.41 29.63 40.77
N TYR A 219 -55.48 30.26 41.47
CA TYR A 219 -54.25 29.63 41.93
C TYR A 219 -53.82 30.20 43.28
N PHE A 220 -53.16 29.39 44.10
CA PHE A 220 -52.61 29.85 45.37
C PHE A 220 -51.31 30.61 45.15
N THR A 221 -51.19 31.78 45.75
CA THR A 221 -49.96 32.61 45.74
C THR A 221 -49.08 32.37 46.96
N GLY A 222 -49.56 31.56 47.91
CA GLY A 222 -48.96 31.26 49.20
C GLY A 222 -50.02 30.66 50.14
N SER A 223 -49.60 30.14 51.30
CA SER A 223 -50.52 29.58 52.31
C SER A 223 -51.60 30.60 52.68
N GLY A 224 -52.89 30.22 52.59
CA GLY A 224 -54.01 31.10 52.91
C GLY A 224 -54.21 32.27 51.94
N THR A 225 -53.63 32.24 50.74
CA THR A 225 -53.76 33.30 49.73
C THR A 225 -54.00 32.73 48.34
N ALA A 226 -54.98 33.29 47.63
CA ALA A 226 -55.30 32.91 46.27
C ALA A 226 -55.42 34.14 45.38
N ALA A 227 -55.14 33.97 44.09
CA ALA A 227 -55.31 34.98 43.07
C ALA A 227 -55.90 34.35 41.79
N LEU A 228 -56.26 35.20 40.83
CA LEU A 228 -56.70 34.78 39.51
C LEU A 228 -55.65 35.10 38.46
N ALA A 229 -55.26 34.10 37.68
CA ALA A 229 -54.46 34.27 36.47
C ALA A 229 -55.37 34.31 35.22
N ASP A 230 -54.89 34.92 34.13
CA ASP A 230 -55.52 34.78 32.82
C ASP A 230 -55.36 33.34 32.31
N PHE A 231 -56.48 32.67 32.05
CA PHE A 231 -56.48 31.39 31.36
C PHE A 231 -56.63 31.67 29.86
N THR A 232 -55.58 31.46 29.09
CA THR A 232 -55.59 31.75 27.66
C THR A 232 -56.48 30.77 26.90
N SER A 233 -56.93 31.16 25.69
CA SER A 233 -57.65 30.25 24.79
C SER A 233 -56.81 29.02 24.44
N ALA A 234 -55.51 29.22 24.17
CA ALA A 234 -54.57 28.14 23.88
C ALA A 234 -54.39 27.19 25.08
N GLY A 235 -54.29 27.73 26.30
CA GLY A 235 -54.20 26.92 27.51
C GLY A 235 -55.45 26.07 27.76
N ARG A 236 -56.64 26.63 27.51
CA ARG A 236 -57.89 25.86 27.58
C ARG A 236 -57.97 24.78 26.50
N ALA A 237 -57.60 25.11 25.26
CA ALA A 237 -57.58 24.14 24.18
C ALA A 237 -56.67 22.94 24.49
N LEU A 238 -55.49 23.20 25.05
CA LEU A 238 -54.55 22.13 25.42
C LEU A 238 -55.06 21.26 26.57
N LEU A 239 -55.81 21.84 27.52
CA LEU A 239 -56.33 21.12 28.69
C LEU A 239 -57.65 20.39 28.41
N ASP A 240 -58.38 20.79 27.36
CA ASP A 240 -59.61 20.14 26.87
C ASP A 240 -59.32 18.83 26.12
N ASP A 241 -58.09 18.66 25.64
CA ASP A 241 -57.67 17.50 24.87
C ASP A 241 -57.70 16.20 25.70
N ALA A 242 -58.33 15.16 25.15
CA ALA A 242 -58.57 13.88 25.83
C ALA A 242 -57.31 13.04 26.07
N ASP A 243 -56.25 13.24 25.28
CA ASP A 243 -55.00 12.48 25.39
C ASP A 243 -53.79 13.26 24.86
N ALA A 244 -52.60 12.66 25.04
CA ALA A 244 -51.33 13.26 24.60
C ALA A 244 -51.24 13.42 23.07
N ALA A 245 -51.96 12.65 22.27
CA ALA A 245 -51.95 12.78 20.81
C ALA A 245 -52.77 13.99 20.35
N ALA A 246 -53.93 14.22 20.97
CA ALA A 246 -54.72 15.44 20.80
C ALA A 246 -53.90 16.67 21.24
N GLN A 247 -53.25 16.62 22.40
CA GLN A 247 -52.36 17.69 22.88
C GLN A 247 -51.22 18.02 21.89
N ARG A 248 -50.57 16.99 21.33
CA ARG A 248 -49.54 17.19 20.30
C ARG A 248 -50.12 17.80 19.02
N THR A 249 -51.38 17.54 18.69
CA THR A 249 -52.04 18.17 17.55
C THR A 249 -52.30 19.65 17.82
N THR A 250 -52.80 19.99 19.00
CA THR A 250 -53.02 21.37 19.45
C THR A 250 -51.72 22.18 19.50
N LEU A 251 -50.58 21.54 19.81
CA LEU A 251 -49.25 22.15 19.75
C LEU A 251 -48.60 22.12 18.35
N GLU A 252 -49.26 21.57 17.34
CA GLU A 252 -48.73 21.35 15.98
C GLU A 252 -47.49 20.42 15.92
N LEU A 253 -47.28 19.59 16.94
CA LEU A 253 -46.14 18.66 17.07
C LEU A 253 -46.50 17.22 16.67
N ALA A 254 -47.73 16.95 16.23
CA ALA A 254 -48.21 15.60 15.95
C ALA A 254 -47.39 14.88 14.86
N THR A 255 -47.06 15.59 13.76
CA THR A 255 -46.33 15.01 12.62
C THR A 255 -44.90 14.66 13.01
N VAL A 256 -44.16 15.62 13.58
CA VAL A 256 -42.76 15.42 14.00
C VAL A 256 -42.63 14.35 15.09
N ALA A 257 -43.61 14.20 15.99
CA ALA A 257 -43.58 13.18 17.02
C ALA A 257 -43.64 11.75 16.45
N ASN A 258 -44.17 11.58 15.23
CA ASN A 258 -44.23 10.28 14.55
C ASN A 258 -43.02 10.05 13.65
N THR A 259 -42.57 11.07 12.93
CA THR A 259 -41.49 10.94 11.92
C THR A 259 -40.10 11.19 12.48
N GLY A 260 -39.99 11.94 13.59
CA GLY A 260 -38.74 12.48 14.10
C GLY A 260 -38.07 13.49 13.15
N ALA A 261 -38.73 13.87 12.05
CA ALA A 261 -38.13 14.66 10.99
C ALA A 261 -38.16 16.15 11.34
N TYR A 262 -36.99 16.79 11.27
CA TYR A 262 -36.87 18.23 11.47
C TYR A 262 -37.74 19.06 10.51
N ALA A 263 -37.96 18.54 9.30
CA ALA A 263 -38.79 19.17 8.27
C ALA A 263 -40.25 19.36 8.71
N ASP A 264 -40.73 18.54 9.63
CA ASP A 264 -42.13 18.52 10.08
C ASP A 264 -42.41 19.52 11.22
N LEU A 265 -41.41 20.26 11.69
CA LEU A 265 -41.58 21.35 12.66
C LEU A 265 -42.07 22.63 11.96
N THR A 266 -43.18 23.19 12.44
CA THR A 266 -43.62 24.54 12.07
C THR A 266 -42.74 25.59 12.74
N GLY A 267 -42.44 26.70 12.05
CA GLY A 267 -41.60 27.79 12.61
C GLY A 267 -40.13 27.46 12.88
N LYS A 268 -39.59 26.39 12.27
CA LYS A 268 -38.24 25.90 12.53
C LYS A 268 -37.12 26.92 12.20
N PRO A 269 -36.06 27.03 13.03
CA PRO A 269 -34.93 27.90 12.74
C PRO A 269 -34.22 27.51 11.42
N PRO A 270 -33.61 28.44 10.68
CA PRO A 270 -32.79 28.07 9.53
C PRO A 270 -31.55 27.32 10.03
N LEU A 271 -31.52 25.99 9.88
CA LEU A 271 -30.28 25.25 10.05
C LEU A 271 -29.49 25.27 8.73
N GLY A 272 -28.17 25.32 8.82
CA GLY A 272 -27.31 25.16 7.65
C GLY A 272 -27.62 23.83 6.93
N THR A 273 -27.40 23.80 5.63
CA THR A 273 -27.86 22.77 4.66
C THR A 273 -27.55 21.31 5.03
N ALA A 274 -26.62 21.05 5.95
CA ALA A 274 -26.26 19.70 6.40
C ALA A 274 -27.13 19.15 7.57
N ALA A 275 -27.80 19.99 8.36
CA ALA A 275 -28.47 19.52 9.58
C ALA A 275 -29.92 19.04 9.39
N ALA A 276 -30.44 19.08 8.16
CA ALA A 276 -31.81 18.65 7.82
C ALA A 276 -31.87 17.31 7.06
N LEU A 277 -30.73 16.70 6.73
CA LEU A 277 -30.67 15.44 5.98
C LEU A 277 -30.62 14.25 6.93
N ASN A 278 -31.28 13.14 6.54
CA ASN A 278 -31.30 11.91 7.33
C ASN A 278 -29.91 11.25 7.35
N ILE A 279 -29.55 10.61 8.47
CA ILE A 279 -28.31 9.83 8.59
C ILE A 279 -28.49 8.47 7.91
N ASP A 280 -27.57 8.10 7.02
CA ASP A 280 -27.60 6.86 6.26
C ASP A 280 -26.47 5.90 6.67
N THR A 281 -26.83 4.65 6.94
CA THR A 281 -25.90 3.57 7.29
C THR A 281 -25.71 2.55 6.16
N ASP A 282 -26.33 2.75 5.00
CA ASP A 282 -26.20 1.91 3.83
C ASP A 282 -24.77 1.97 3.26
N GLY A 283 -24.08 0.84 3.29
CA GLY A 283 -22.73 0.70 2.77
C GLY A 283 -22.63 0.76 1.24
N THR A 284 -23.75 0.77 0.52
CA THR A 284 -23.73 0.90 -0.96
C THR A 284 -23.73 2.35 -1.44
N LEU A 285 -24.02 3.30 -0.55
CA LEU A 285 -24.24 4.72 -0.88
C LEU A 285 -25.24 4.94 -2.02
N ALA A 286 -26.29 4.09 -2.11
CA ALA A 286 -27.31 4.19 -3.16
C ALA A 286 -28.30 5.35 -2.95
N GLY A 287 -28.39 5.90 -1.73
CA GLY A 287 -29.22 7.06 -1.42
C GLY A 287 -28.73 8.35 -2.11
N ASN A 288 -29.65 9.27 -2.43
CA ASN A 288 -29.29 10.56 -3.00
C ASN A 288 -28.54 11.42 -1.96
N SER A 289 -27.32 11.86 -2.30
CA SER A 289 -26.48 12.71 -1.45
C SER A 289 -27.08 14.08 -1.13
N ASP A 290 -28.10 14.52 -1.87
CA ASP A 290 -28.88 15.73 -1.57
C ASP A 290 -29.92 15.51 -0.47
N SER A 291 -30.22 14.25 -0.12
CA SER A 291 -31.28 13.85 0.83
C SER A 291 -30.76 13.16 2.08
N VAL A 292 -29.54 12.60 2.06
CA VAL A 292 -28.97 11.85 3.19
C VAL A 292 -27.48 12.14 3.40
N ILE A 293 -27.01 11.96 4.64
CA ILE A 293 -25.59 12.03 5.01
C ILE A 293 -25.11 10.64 5.42
N PRO A 294 -24.13 10.05 4.73
CA PRO A 294 -23.63 8.73 5.08
C PRO A 294 -22.81 8.77 6.37
N THR A 295 -23.00 7.76 7.22
CA THR A 295 -22.16 7.52 8.39
C THR A 295 -20.74 7.12 7.99
N GLN A 296 -19.77 7.28 8.91
CA GLN A 296 -18.41 6.74 8.71
C GLN A 296 -18.43 5.23 8.39
N LYS A 297 -19.39 4.48 8.97
CA LYS A 297 -19.58 3.05 8.67
C LYS A 297 -19.99 2.84 7.21
N ALA A 298 -20.98 3.58 6.71
CA ALA A 298 -21.43 3.51 5.32
C ALA A 298 -20.29 3.79 4.35
N VAL A 299 -19.56 4.90 4.56
CA VAL A 299 -18.41 5.29 3.73
C VAL A 299 -17.31 4.24 3.78
N LYS A 300 -16.98 3.70 4.96
CA LYS A 300 -15.96 2.66 5.10
C LYS A 300 -16.37 1.39 4.36
N THR A 301 -17.61 0.94 4.53
CA THR A 301 -18.12 -0.26 3.85
C THR A 301 -18.09 -0.07 2.33
N TYR A 302 -18.53 1.07 1.82
CA TYR A 302 -18.46 1.38 0.39
C TYR A 302 -17.02 1.33 -0.16
N ALA A 303 -16.09 1.99 0.53
CA ALA A 303 -14.69 2.01 0.13
C ALA A 303 -14.06 0.60 0.17
N ASP A 304 -14.30 -0.16 1.23
CA ASP A 304 -13.80 -1.54 1.36
C ASP A 304 -14.37 -2.44 0.24
N GLN A 305 -15.68 -2.32 -0.06
CA GLN A 305 -16.34 -3.07 -1.13
C GLN A 305 -15.79 -2.72 -2.51
N LEU A 306 -15.54 -1.44 -2.79
CA LEU A 306 -14.99 -1.01 -4.07
C LEU A 306 -13.55 -1.51 -4.26
N ILE A 307 -12.73 -1.47 -3.20
CA ILE A 307 -11.35 -1.96 -3.23
C ILE A 307 -11.32 -3.47 -3.50
N ALA A 308 -12.20 -4.24 -2.84
CA ALA A 308 -12.28 -5.68 -3.02
C ALA A 308 -12.89 -6.07 -4.38
N ALA A 309 -14.02 -5.48 -4.77
CA ALA A 309 -14.75 -5.89 -5.99
C ALA A 309 -14.04 -5.50 -7.29
N ALA A 310 -13.15 -4.51 -7.26
CA ALA A 310 -12.40 -4.05 -8.42
C ALA A 310 -10.94 -4.53 -8.41
N ASP A 311 -10.56 -5.44 -7.51
CA ASP A 311 -9.20 -5.97 -7.33
C ASP A 311 -8.14 -4.85 -7.35
N VAL A 312 -8.42 -3.74 -6.66
CA VAL A 312 -7.57 -2.55 -6.70
C VAL A 312 -6.20 -2.90 -6.13
N MET A 313 -5.14 -2.40 -6.76
CA MET A 313 -3.78 -2.61 -6.25
C MET A 313 -3.58 -1.93 -4.90
N VAL A 314 -3.46 -2.70 -3.82
CA VAL A 314 -3.24 -2.22 -2.45
C VAL A 314 -1.84 -2.61 -2.00
N PHE A 315 -0.97 -1.63 -1.71
CA PHE A 315 0.35 -1.90 -1.15
C PHE A 315 0.25 -2.40 0.30
N LYS A 316 0.65 -3.66 0.53
CA LYS A 316 0.57 -4.34 1.83
C LYS A 316 1.86 -4.31 2.63
N GLY A 317 2.98 -3.97 1.99
CA GLY A 317 4.27 -3.83 2.68
C GLY A 317 5.44 -4.37 1.87
N VAL A 318 6.53 -4.65 2.58
CA VAL A 318 7.77 -5.16 2.00
C VAL A 318 8.07 -6.59 2.46
N ILE A 319 8.78 -7.35 1.63
CA ILE A 319 9.20 -8.72 1.93
C ILE A 319 10.73 -8.83 1.83
N ASP A 320 11.34 -9.39 2.86
CA ASP A 320 12.76 -9.78 2.86
C ASP A 320 12.87 -11.21 2.29
N ALA A 321 13.44 -11.33 1.09
CA ALA A 321 13.54 -12.61 0.40
C ALA A 321 14.81 -13.41 0.76
N SER A 322 15.68 -12.92 1.65
CA SER A 322 17.00 -13.52 1.94
C SER A 322 16.92 -14.95 2.48
N THR A 323 15.83 -15.29 3.16
CA THR A 323 15.57 -16.62 3.73
C THR A 323 14.72 -17.51 2.82
N ASN A 324 14.44 -17.05 1.61
CA ASN A 324 13.55 -17.70 0.63
C ASN A 324 12.14 -17.97 1.18
N PRO A 325 11.40 -16.95 1.66
CA PRO A 325 10.09 -17.14 2.27
C PRO A 325 9.04 -17.65 1.27
N ASN A 326 7.98 -18.24 1.81
CA ASN A 326 6.76 -18.53 1.07
C ASN A 326 6.01 -17.25 0.71
N TYR A 327 5.10 -17.32 -0.26
CA TYR A 327 4.11 -16.27 -0.47
C TYR A 327 3.25 -16.11 0.79
N PRO A 328 2.90 -14.87 1.19
CA PRO A 328 1.98 -14.64 2.29
C PRO A 328 0.54 -15.03 1.89
N ALA A 329 -0.36 -15.11 2.88
CA ALA A 329 -1.79 -15.15 2.57
C ALA A 329 -2.24 -13.77 2.06
N ALA A 330 -3.03 -13.73 0.99
CA ALA A 330 -3.42 -12.48 0.34
C ALA A 330 -4.72 -12.62 -0.47
N ASP A 331 -5.36 -11.47 -0.72
CA ASP A 331 -6.47 -11.33 -1.65
C ASP A 331 -6.01 -10.69 -2.97
N ALA A 332 -6.82 -10.75 -4.02
CA ALA A 332 -6.49 -10.16 -5.30
C ALA A 332 -6.21 -8.65 -5.16
N GLY A 333 -5.28 -8.13 -5.96
CA GLY A 333 -4.86 -6.72 -5.89
C GLY A 333 -3.82 -6.44 -4.80
N TRP A 334 -3.54 -7.36 -3.86
CA TRP A 334 -2.53 -7.11 -2.84
C TRP A 334 -1.11 -7.11 -3.43
N LEU A 335 -0.41 -6.00 -3.25
CA LEU A 335 0.92 -5.73 -3.78
C LEU A 335 1.96 -5.68 -2.66
N TYR A 336 3.07 -6.38 -2.84
CA TYR A 336 4.24 -6.29 -1.97
C TYR A 336 5.47 -5.91 -2.77
N ARG A 337 6.47 -5.34 -2.09
CA ARG A 337 7.76 -5.00 -2.70
C ARG A 337 8.90 -5.74 -1.99
N ILE A 338 9.86 -6.23 -2.74
CA ILE A 338 11.02 -6.93 -2.19
C ILE A 338 12.01 -5.91 -1.62
N SER A 339 12.38 -6.08 -0.35
CA SER A 339 13.35 -5.22 0.34
C SER A 339 14.76 -5.79 0.36
N VAL A 340 14.91 -7.11 0.22
CA VAL A 340 16.21 -7.82 0.19
C VAL A 340 16.11 -8.94 -0.84
N ALA A 341 17.15 -9.11 -1.66
CA ALA A 341 17.16 -10.12 -2.73
C ALA A 341 17.19 -11.56 -2.19
N GLY A 342 16.67 -12.50 -2.99
CA GLY A 342 16.60 -13.92 -2.66
C GLY A 342 15.59 -14.65 -3.55
N LYS A 343 14.76 -15.51 -2.96
CA LYS A 343 13.64 -16.17 -3.66
C LYS A 343 12.32 -15.93 -2.97
N ILE A 344 11.23 -15.88 -3.73
CA ILE A 344 9.86 -15.86 -3.21
C ILE A 344 9.10 -17.12 -3.63
N GLY A 345 8.39 -17.73 -2.68
CA GLY A 345 7.72 -19.02 -2.87
C GLY A 345 8.53 -20.23 -2.37
N GLY A 346 9.39 -20.05 -1.37
CA GLY A 346 10.18 -21.13 -0.77
C GLY A 346 11.51 -21.39 -1.49
N ALA A 347 12.20 -22.48 -1.13
CA ALA A 347 13.52 -22.84 -1.68
C ALA A 347 13.54 -23.04 -3.22
N SER A 348 12.42 -23.53 -3.77
CA SER A 348 12.17 -23.69 -5.20
C SER A 348 11.44 -22.48 -5.83
N GLY A 349 11.39 -21.36 -5.10
CA GLY A 349 10.73 -20.13 -5.52
C GLY A 349 11.40 -19.39 -6.67
N ILE A 350 10.75 -18.30 -7.10
CA ILE A 350 11.23 -17.39 -8.15
C ILE A 350 12.30 -16.48 -7.57
N ASN A 351 13.40 -16.27 -8.30
CA ASN A 351 14.44 -15.30 -7.94
C ASN A 351 13.89 -13.87 -8.02
N VAL A 352 14.16 -13.08 -6.99
CA VAL A 352 13.74 -11.68 -6.91
C VAL A 352 14.85 -10.80 -6.36
N GLU A 353 14.90 -9.57 -6.85
CA GLU A 353 15.85 -8.53 -6.46
C GLU A 353 15.18 -7.43 -5.61
N ILE A 354 15.99 -6.58 -4.97
CA ILE A 354 15.49 -5.43 -4.21
C ILE A 354 14.73 -4.49 -5.16
N GLY A 355 13.50 -4.14 -4.81
CA GLY A 355 12.65 -3.25 -5.59
C GLY A 355 11.62 -3.97 -6.46
N ASP A 356 11.77 -5.28 -6.67
CA ASP A 356 10.76 -6.08 -7.37
C ASP A 356 9.43 -6.05 -6.65
N THR A 357 8.35 -6.23 -7.42
CA THR A 357 7.01 -6.26 -6.85
C THR A 357 6.33 -7.58 -7.13
N ILE A 358 5.51 -8.03 -6.19
CA ILE A 358 4.67 -9.20 -6.35
C ILE A 358 3.21 -8.81 -6.11
N LEU A 359 2.33 -9.28 -6.97
CA LEU A 359 0.91 -8.98 -6.98
C LEU A 359 0.12 -10.28 -6.86
N CYS A 360 -0.78 -10.36 -5.89
CA CYS A 360 -1.73 -11.46 -5.81
C CYS A 360 -2.86 -11.26 -6.84
N LEU A 361 -3.22 -12.32 -7.56
CA LEU A 361 -4.19 -12.34 -8.64
C LEU A 361 -5.51 -13.04 -8.26
N ALA A 362 -5.58 -13.65 -7.08
CA ALA A 362 -6.73 -14.42 -6.65
C ALA A 362 -7.06 -14.17 -5.18
N ASP A 363 -8.35 -14.05 -4.89
CA ASP A 363 -8.86 -13.88 -3.53
C ASP A 363 -8.64 -15.10 -2.65
N SER A 364 -8.50 -14.86 -1.35
CA SER A 364 -8.33 -15.91 -0.34
C SER A 364 -7.17 -16.88 -0.64
N THR A 365 -6.11 -16.39 -1.28
CA THR A 365 -4.91 -17.17 -1.53
C THR A 365 -4.21 -17.45 -0.20
N ALA A 366 -4.04 -18.73 0.14
CA ALA A 366 -3.35 -19.12 1.36
C ALA A 366 -1.83 -18.85 1.28
N SER A 367 -1.17 -18.75 2.44
CA SER A 367 0.30 -18.75 2.47
C SER A 367 0.84 -20.07 1.93
N GLY A 368 1.84 -20.02 1.04
CA GLY A 368 2.36 -21.23 0.42
C GLY A 368 3.60 -21.03 -0.45
N ASN A 369 4.17 -22.15 -0.90
CA ASN A 369 5.34 -22.14 -1.78
C ASN A 369 4.94 -21.99 -3.26
N GLN A 370 5.93 -21.88 -4.15
CA GLN A 370 5.74 -21.72 -5.60
C GLN A 370 4.91 -22.84 -6.24
N ALA A 371 5.03 -24.08 -5.76
CA ALA A 371 4.28 -25.21 -6.31
C ALA A 371 2.80 -25.19 -5.89
N THR A 372 2.50 -24.70 -4.68
CA THR A 372 1.14 -24.73 -4.13
C THR A 372 0.31 -23.51 -4.52
N VAL A 373 0.89 -22.31 -4.49
CA VAL A 373 0.14 -21.06 -4.70
C VAL A 373 0.76 -20.14 -5.75
N GLY A 374 1.88 -20.52 -6.39
CA GLY A 374 2.61 -19.64 -7.31
C GLY A 374 1.82 -19.18 -8.54
N SER A 375 0.77 -19.91 -8.96
CA SER A 375 -0.12 -19.48 -10.05
C SER A 375 -1.04 -18.32 -9.68
N SER A 376 -1.26 -18.09 -8.38
CA SER A 376 -2.04 -16.96 -7.86
C SER A 376 -1.21 -15.68 -7.74
N TRP A 377 0.07 -15.71 -8.08
CA TRP A 377 0.98 -14.58 -7.92
C TRP A 377 1.62 -14.18 -9.24
N SER A 378 1.67 -12.87 -9.48
CA SER A 378 2.47 -12.28 -10.54
C SER A 378 3.70 -11.62 -9.92
N VAL A 379 4.87 -11.89 -10.47
CA VAL A 379 6.12 -11.22 -10.08
C VAL A 379 6.49 -10.25 -11.21
N SER A 380 6.60 -8.97 -10.87
CA SER A 380 7.09 -7.93 -11.78
C SER A 380 8.47 -7.48 -11.33
N GLN A 381 9.48 -7.89 -12.10
CA GLN A 381 10.86 -7.54 -11.84
C GLN A 381 11.15 -6.12 -12.37
N ALA A 382 11.46 -5.19 -11.48
CA ALA A 382 11.62 -3.77 -11.82
C ALA A 382 13.03 -3.46 -12.35
N ASN A 383 14.01 -4.29 -11.99
CA ASN A 383 15.40 -4.20 -12.38
C ASN A 383 15.82 -5.50 -13.08
N LEU A 384 15.46 -5.64 -14.35
CA LEU A 384 16.07 -6.63 -15.25
C LEU A 384 17.55 -6.28 -15.54
N ASP A 385 18.35 -6.03 -14.51
CA ASP A 385 19.78 -5.77 -14.64
C ASP A 385 20.51 -7.10 -14.82
N GLY A 386 20.96 -7.36 -16.05
CA GLY A 386 21.66 -8.59 -16.43
C GLY A 386 20.77 -9.74 -16.93
N ALA A 387 19.44 -9.58 -16.97
CA ALA A 387 18.57 -10.59 -17.55
C ALA A 387 18.65 -10.55 -19.08
N VAL A 388 19.30 -11.57 -19.67
CA VAL A 388 19.31 -11.75 -21.12
C VAL A 388 18.19 -12.72 -21.51
N ILE A 389 17.21 -12.22 -22.25
CA ILE A 389 16.04 -13.01 -22.67
C ILE A 389 16.35 -13.63 -24.04
N GLY A 390 16.27 -14.96 -24.12
CA GLY A 390 16.42 -15.71 -25.37
C GLY A 390 15.16 -15.69 -26.25
N PRO A 391 15.26 -16.20 -27.49
CA PRO A 391 14.10 -16.29 -28.38
C PRO A 391 13.08 -17.32 -27.84
N ALA A 392 11.82 -17.21 -28.27
CA ALA A 392 10.74 -18.15 -27.91
C ALA A 392 11.04 -19.62 -28.27
N SER A 393 11.97 -19.87 -29.18
CA SER A 393 12.51 -21.19 -29.52
C SER A 393 13.96 -21.06 -29.97
N ALA A 394 14.81 -21.98 -29.51
CA ALA A 394 16.19 -22.14 -29.98
C ALA A 394 16.46 -23.63 -30.18
N VAL A 395 17.30 -23.96 -31.16
CA VAL A 395 17.75 -25.33 -31.45
C VAL A 395 19.09 -25.59 -30.77
N ASN A 396 19.29 -26.82 -30.27
CA ASN A 396 20.54 -27.22 -29.62
C ASN A 396 21.75 -26.94 -30.52
N ASN A 397 22.87 -26.57 -29.90
CA ASN A 397 24.17 -26.33 -30.54
C ASN A 397 24.20 -25.10 -31.48
N ARG A 398 23.30 -24.11 -31.34
CA ARG A 398 23.44 -22.83 -32.06
C ARG A 398 24.08 -21.75 -31.20
N VAL A 399 24.82 -20.83 -31.84
CA VAL A 399 25.41 -19.67 -31.15
C VAL A 399 24.31 -18.67 -30.79
N ALA A 400 24.38 -18.06 -29.60
CA ALA A 400 23.50 -16.97 -29.21
C ALA A 400 24.02 -15.63 -29.77
N PHE A 401 23.19 -14.84 -30.46
CA PHE A 401 23.54 -13.47 -30.90
C PHE A 401 22.67 -12.44 -30.19
N PHE A 402 23.20 -11.25 -29.93
CA PHE A 402 22.34 -10.11 -29.55
C PHE A 402 21.53 -9.64 -30.75
N ASP A 403 20.25 -9.33 -30.56
CA ASP A 403 19.35 -8.94 -31.64
C ASP A 403 19.48 -7.47 -32.10
N GLY A 404 20.26 -6.65 -31.37
CA GLY A 404 20.43 -5.23 -31.66
C GLY A 404 21.14 -4.42 -30.56
N THR A 405 21.03 -3.09 -30.68
CA THR A 405 21.88 -2.05 -30.06
C THR A 405 21.88 -2.03 -28.53
N THR A 406 20.94 -2.70 -27.86
CA THR A 406 20.81 -2.65 -26.39
C THR A 406 21.48 -3.82 -25.66
N GLY A 407 21.87 -4.89 -26.37
CA GLY A 407 22.53 -6.07 -25.79
C GLY A 407 21.67 -6.89 -24.82
N LYS A 408 20.35 -6.70 -24.79
CA LYS A 408 19.43 -7.32 -23.81
C LYS A 408 18.62 -8.49 -24.37
N LEU A 409 18.46 -8.58 -25.68
CA LEU A 409 17.72 -9.65 -26.35
C LEU A 409 18.71 -10.56 -27.08
N ILE A 410 18.65 -11.86 -26.81
CA ILE A 410 19.34 -12.90 -27.58
C ILE A 410 18.39 -13.42 -28.66
N LYS A 411 18.89 -13.58 -29.88
CA LYS A 411 18.28 -14.32 -30.98
C LYS A 411 19.04 -15.61 -31.24
N ASP A 412 18.34 -16.60 -31.81
CA ASP A 412 19.01 -17.71 -32.46
C ASP A 412 19.87 -17.16 -33.60
N SER A 413 21.17 -17.41 -33.57
CA SER A 413 22.06 -16.99 -34.66
C SER A 413 21.71 -17.63 -36.00
N GLY A 414 20.98 -18.75 -35.99
CA GLY A 414 20.83 -19.62 -37.17
C GLY A 414 22.09 -20.43 -37.49
N LEU A 415 23.20 -20.18 -36.78
CA LEU A 415 24.49 -20.81 -36.97
C LEU A 415 24.61 -22.03 -36.06
N THR A 416 24.42 -23.21 -36.64
CA THR A 416 24.64 -24.50 -35.96
C THR A 416 26.14 -24.77 -35.82
N LEU A 417 26.62 -24.88 -34.58
CA LEU A 417 27.90 -25.48 -34.23
C LEU A 417 27.79 -27.00 -34.40
N SER A 418 27.91 -27.46 -35.65
CA SER A 418 28.25 -28.86 -35.89
C SER A 418 29.64 -29.11 -35.31
N GLY A 419 29.82 -30.21 -34.57
CA GLY A 419 30.99 -30.50 -33.73
C GLY A 419 32.37 -30.16 -34.32
N SER A 420 33.32 -29.92 -33.41
CA SER A 420 34.68 -29.41 -33.65
C SER A 420 34.67 -28.04 -34.30
N ASN A 421 34.50 -27.02 -33.46
CA ASN A 421 34.39 -25.66 -33.91
C ASN A 421 35.73 -25.08 -34.33
N THR A 422 35.79 -24.84 -35.61
CA THR A 422 36.83 -24.11 -36.31
C THR A 422 36.23 -23.81 -37.66
N GLY A 423 35.36 -22.83 -37.69
CA GLY A 423 35.31 -21.95 -38.85
C GLY A 423 36.26 -20.80 -38.57
N ASP A 424 37.51 -21.06 -38.18
CA ASP A 424 38.62 -21.26 -39.14
C ASP A 424 39.27 -22.67 -39.17
N GLN A 425 38.71 -23.64 -39.90
CA GLN A 425 39.39 -24.90 -40.26
C GLN A 425 39.06 -25.26 -41.70
N THR A 426 40.12 -25.25 -42.49
CA THR A 426 40.65 -26.47 -43.13
C THR A 426 39.60 -27.50 -43.53
N THR A 427 38.68 -27.12 -44.42
CA THR A 427 37.82 -28.04 -45.16
C THR A 427 38.69 -28.99 -45.99
N ILE A 428 39.28 -29.98 -45.32
CA ILE A 428 40.20 -30.95 -45.89
C ILE A 428 39.73 -32.31 -45.39
N THR A 429 38.85 -32.93 -46.16
CA THR A 429 38.65 -34.39 -46.08
C THR A 429 39.73 -35.08 -46.91
N GLY A 430 40.40 -36.07 -46.33
CA GLY A 430 41.47 -36.87 -46.94
C GLY A 430 42.83 -36.70 -46.25
N ASN A 431 43.89 -37.27 -46.85
CA ASN A 431 45.25 -37.27 -46.29
C ASN A 431 45.95 -35.89 -46.28
N ALA A 432 45.27 -34.80 -46.66
CA ALA A 432 45.90 -33.50 -46.83
C ALA A 432 46.21 -32.78 -45.49
N GLY A 433 45.65 -33.23 -44.36
CA GLY A 433 46.00 -32.71 -43.03
C GLY A 433 47.38 -33.12 -42.50
N THR A 434 48.02 -34.16 -43.07
CA THR A 434 49.35 -34.65 -42.62
C THR A 434 50.44 -34.51 -43.70
N ALA A 435 50.13 -33.92 -44.86
CA ALA A 435 51.02 -33.83 -46.01
C ALA A 435 52.05 -32.68 -45.93
N THR A 436 52.61 -32.39 -44.74
CA THR A 436 53.66 -31.37 -44.58
C THR A 436 54.88 -31.65 -45.48
N ALA A 437 55.14 -32.92 -45.82
CA ALA A 437 56.26 -33.34 -46.67
C ALA A 437 56.14 -32.93 -48.15
N LEU A 438 54.94 -32.61 -48.65
CA LEU A 438 54.67 -32.12 -50.01
C LEU A 438 54.44 -30.60 -50.07
N GLN A 439 54.46 -29.91 -48.92
CA GLN A 439 54.32 -28.44 -48.85
C GLN A 439 55.45 -27.70 -49.58
N THR A 440 56.60 -28.36 -49.75
CA THR A 440 57.65 -27.95 -50.70
C THR A 440 57.64 -28.95 -51.85
N ALA A 441 57.40 -28.46 -53.07
CA ALA A 441 57.39 -29.30 -54.27
C ALA A 441 58.68 -30.14 -54.37
N ARG A 442 58.54 -31.43 -54.71
CA ARG A 442 59.65 -32.36 -54.87
C ARG A 442 59.79 -32.74 -56.34
N ASN A 443 61.01 -32.93 -56.80
CA ASN A 443 61.24 -33.44 -58.14
C ASN A 443 61.12 -34.96 -58.15
N ILE A 444 60.28 -35.51 -59.03
CA ILE A 444 60.22 -36.94 -59.35
C ILE A 444 60.75 -37.08 -60.77
N ASP A 445 61.87 -37.80 -60.94
CA ASP A 445 62.61 -37.89 -62.22
C ASP A 445 62.90 -36.52 -62.86
N GLY A 446 63.23 -35.54 -62.01
CA GLY A 446 63.54 -34.16 -62.42
C GLY A 446 62.32 -33.25 -62.61
N GLN A 447 61.09 -33.76 -62.60
CA GLN A 447 59.87 -32.96 -62.76
C GLN A 447 59.25 -32.56 -61.42
N SER A 448 58.88 -31.27 -61.27
CA SER A 448 58.26 -30.74 -60.04
C SER A 448 56.88 -31.33 -59.82
N PHE A 449 56.63 -31.89 -58.64
CA PHE A 449 55.32 -32.40 -58.23
C PHE A 449 54.84 -31.67 -56.97
N ASP A 450 53.70 -31.00 -57.10
CA ASP A 450 52.98 -30.29 -56.04
C ASP A 450 51.55 -30.84 -55.85
N GLY A 451 51.19 -31.92 -56.55
CA GLY A 451 49.88 -32.56 -56.47
C GLY A 451 48.77 -31.91 -57.30
N THR A 452 49.04 -30.85 -58.07
CA THR A 452 48.00 -30.13 -58.84
C THR A 452 47.66 -30.78 -60.19
N ALA A 453 48.52 -31.67 -60.71
CA ALA A 453 48.30 -32.41 -61.96
C ALA A 453 48.99 -33.79 -61.95
N ASN A 454 48.56 -34.66 -62.88
CA ASN A 454 49.22 -35.95 -63.13
C ASN A 454 50.63 -35.75 -63.71
N ILE A 455 51.59 -36.58 -63.27
CA ILE A 455 52.95 -36.59 -63.83
C ILE A 455 52.97 -37.47 -65.09
N THR A 456 53.62 -36.99 -66.16
CA THR A 456 53.85 -37.76 -67.40
C THR A 456 55.34 -38.10 -67.53
N VAL A 457 55.73 -39.38 -67.34
CA VAL A 457 57.11 -39.83 -67.07
C VAL A 457 57.85 -40.41 -68.28
N ILE A 458 57.76 -39.84 -69.49
CA ILE A 458 58.44 -40.46 -70.66
C ILE A 458 59.39 -39.52 -71.42
N ALA A 459 59.12 -38.22 -71.50
CA ALA A 459 59.94 -37.30 -72.29
C ALA A 459 61.19 -36.69 -71.58
N PRO A 460 61.13 -36.27 -70.30
CA PRO A 460 62.26 -35.53 -69.71
C PRO A 460 63.53 -36.36 -69.48
N GLY A 461 63.39 -37.65 -69.15
CA GLY A 461 64.53 -38.52 -68.86
C GLY A 461 65.41 -38.82 -70.08
N THR A 462 64.83 -38.88 -71.28
CA THR A 462 65.57 -39.16 -72.52
C THR A 462 66.39 -37.96 -72.98
N ASN A 463 65.86 -36.74 -72.85
CA ASN A 463 66.58 -35.51 -73.21
C ASN A 463 67.61 -35.07 -72.16
N ALA A 464 67.51 -35.57 -70.93
CA ALA A 464 68.48 -35.32 -69.85
C ALA A 464 69.60 -36.39 -69.77
N ALA A 465 69.53 -37.45 -70.57
CA ALA A 465 70.55 -38.50 -70.60
C ALA A 465 71.87 -37.96 -71.21
N THR A 466 73.00 -38.42 -70.69
CA THR A 466 74.34 -38.05 -71.18
C THR A 466 74.69 -38.78 -72.47
N ASP A 467 75.35 -38.09 -73.40
CA ASP A 467 75.77 -38.65 -74.68
C ASP A 467 76.70 -39.86 -74.53
N LYS A 468 76.53 -40.82 -75.44
CA LYS A 468 77.45 -41.94 -75.64
C LYS A 468 77.94 -41.92 -77.09
N ALA A 469 79.17 -41.45 -77.28
CA ALA A 469 79.76 -41.22 -78.60
C ALA A 469 79.96 -42.50 -79.43
N THR A 470 80.29 -43.62 -78.78
CA THR A 470 80.56 -44.89 -79.47
C THR A 470 79.75 -46.02 -78.84
N PRO A 471 78.73 -46.53 -79.55
CA PRO A 471 78.03 -47.72 -79.12
C PRO A 471 78.91 -48.98 -79.22
N VAL A 472 78.89 -49.81 -78.18
CA VAL A 472 79.44 -51.17 -78.13
C VAL A 472 78.32 -52.18 -78.38
N ASP A 473 78.68 -53.40 -78.80
CA ASP A 473 77.72 -54.41 -79.23
C ASP A 473 76.66 -54.78 -78.18
N ALA A 474 76.99 -54.68 -76.90
CA ALA A 474 76.09 -54.95 -75.79
C ALA A 474 75.13 -53.79 -75.45
N ASP A 475 75.32 -52.60 -76.02
CA ASP A 475 74.49 -51.44 -75.71
C ASP A 475 73.06 -51.63 -76.17
N LEU A 476 72.14 -51.15 -75.36
CA LEU A 476 70.71 -51.37 -75.51
C LEU A 476 70.02 -50.08 -75.98
N VAL A 477 69.31 -50.17 -77.09
CA VAL A 477 68.44 -49.11 -77.59
C VAL A 477 67.00 -49.52 -77.28
N PRO A 478 66.26 -48.75 -76.47
CA PRO A 478 64.86 -49.01 -76.21
C PRO A 478 64.02 -48.73 -77.46
N LEU A 479 62.98 -49.55 -77.67
CA LEU A 479 61.99 -49.36 -78.71
C LEU A 479 60.62 -49.84 -78.24
N VAL A 480 59.57 -49.30 -78.83
CA VAL A 480 58.20 -49.77 -78.59
C VAL A 480 57.92 -50.89 -79.57
N ASP A 481 57.58 -52.07 -79.07
CA ASP A 481 57.26 -53.22 -79.92
C ASP A 481 55.76 -53.23 -80.25
N SER A 482 55.42 -52.82 -81.47
CA SER A 482 54.05 -52.81 -81.97
C SER A 482 53.44 -54.22 -82.11
N ALA A 483 54.27 -55.25 -82.27
CA ALA A 483 53.81 -56.64 -82.31
C ALA A 483 53.54 -57.22 -80.91
N ALA A 484 54.03 -56.55 -79.86
CA ALA A 484 53.79 -56.89 -78.45
C ALA A 484 52.99 -55.80 -77.72
N SER A 485 51.94 -55.28 -78.35
CA SER A 485 51.00 -54.32 -77.75
C SER A 485 51.66 -53.04 -77.21
N ASN A 486 52.65 -52.52 -77.94
CA ASN A 486 53.40 -51.31 -77.56
C ASN A 486 54.15 -51.42 -76.23
N VAL A 487 54.53 -52.64 -75.82
CA VAL A 487 55.42 -52.84 -74.68
C VAL A 487 56.83 -52.36 -75.03
N LEU A 488 57.51 -51.72 -74.06
CA LEU A 488 58.90 -51.30 -74.19
C LEU A 488 59.81 -52.55 -74.27
N LYS A 489 60.51 -52.69 -75.40
CA LYS A 489 61.55 -53.67 -75.63
C LYS A 489 62.89 -53.00 -75.90
N LYS A 490 63.94 -53.79 -76.07
CA LYS A 490 65.30 -53.30 -76.32
C LYS A 490 65.98 -54.14 -77.39
N LEU A 491 66.76 -53.49 -78.26
CA LEU A 491 67.68 -54.14 -79.19
C LEU A 491 69.11 -53.83 -78.78
N THR A 492 70.01 -54.78 -79.04
CA THR A 492 71.44 -54.52 -78.91
C THR A 492 71.95 -53.76 -80.13
N TRP A 493 73.03 -52.98 -79.98
CA TRP A 493 73.69 -52.33 -81.11
C TRP A 493 74.19 -53.34 -82.15
N ALA A 494 74.59 -54.54 -81.70
CA ALA A 494 74.94 -55.66 -82.59
C ALA A 494 73.79 -56.03 -83.55
N ASN A 495 72.57 -56.15 -83.02
CA ASN A 495 71.39 -56.52 -83.82
C ASN A 495 71.06 -55.46 -84.87
N ILE A 496 71.22 -54.18 -84.52
CA ILE A 496 71.00 -53.05 -85.44
C ILE A 496 72.04 -53.09 -86.58
N LYS A 497 73.33 -53.23 -86.24
CA LYS A 497 74.41 -53.30 -87.24
C LYS A 497 74.22 -54.45 -88.23
N ALA A 498 73.89 -55.64 -87.74
CA ALA A 498 73.71 -56.82 -88.59
C ALA A 498 72.58 -56.64 -89.61
N THR A 499 71.47 -56.03 -89.18
CA THR A 499 70.31 -55.76 -90.04
C THR A 499 70.66 -54.78 -91.15
N LEU A 500 71.32 -53.67 -90.81
CA LEU A 500 71.72 -52.65 -91.78
C LEU A 500 72.74 -53.17 -92.80
N LYS A 501 73.73 -53.96 -92.36
CA LYS A 501 74.73 -54.54 -93.26
C LYS A 501 74.08 -55.40 -94.35
N THR A 502 73.16 -56.27 -93.94
CA THR A 502 72.46 -57.19 -94.86
C THR A 502 71.70 -56.43 -95.95
N TYR A 503 71.08 -55.29 -95.60
CA TYR A 503 70.36 -54.46 -96.56
C TYR A 503 71.30 -53.85 -97.61
N PHE A 504 72.40 -53.22 -97.20
CA PHE A 504 73.27 -52.48 -98.12
C PHE A 504 74.12 -53.35 -99.04
N ASP A 505 74.52 -54.56 -98.63
CA ASP A 505 75.29 -55.47 -99.48
C ASP A 505 74.55 -55.81 -100.79
N THR A 506 73.21 -55.79 -100.78
CA THR A 506 72.38 -56.09 -101.96
C THR A 506 72.36 -54.97 -103.00
N LEU A 507 72.74 -53.74 -102.63
CA LEU A 507 72.63 -52.56 -103.48
C LEU A 507 73.91 -52.22 -104.27
N TYR A 508 75.08 -52.78 -103.89
CA TYR A 508 76.39 -52.34 -104.41
C TYR A 508 77.31 -53.50 -104.86
N GLY A 509 77.00 -54.20 -105.97
CA GLY A 509 77.81 -55.30 -106.52
C GLY A 509 78.87 -54.91 -107.58
N ALA A 510 80.11 -55.43 -107.40
CA ALA A 510 81.33 -55.56 -108.25
C ALA A 510 81.78 -54.43 -109.22
N ILE A 511 83.02 -53.95 -109.06
CA ILE A 511 83.61 -52.72 -109.67
C ILE A 511 84.50 -52.97 -110.94
N GLY A 512 84.57 -54.19 -111.51
CA GLY A 512 85.49 -54.51 -112.64
C GLY A 512 84.89 -55.31 -113.82
N ILE A 513 85.60 -55.37 -114.97
CA ILE A 513 85.21 -56.15 -116.17
C ILE A 513 85.63 -57.62 -116.01
N PRO A 514 84.70 -58.59 -115.92
CA PRO A 514 85.06 -60.00 -115.74
C PRO A 514 85.61 -60.64 -117.03
N GLN A 515 86.48 -61.65 -116.88
CA GLN A 515 87.10 -62.41 -117.98
C GLN A 515 86.33 -63.70 -118.31
N ASN A 516 86.15 -63.99 -119.60
CA ASN A 516 85.78 -65.32 -120.12
C ASN A 516 86.84 -65.75 -121.16
N SER A 517 87.58 -66.83 -120.91
CA SER A 517 88.70 -67.28 -121.76
C SER A 517 88.26 -68.44 -122.68
N GLN A 518 88.58 -68.37 -123.97
CA GLN A 518 88.17 -69.36 -125.00
C GLN A 518 89.33 -69.73 -125.93
N SER A 519 89.53 -71.03 -126.22
CA SER A 519 90.60 -71.58 -127.10
C SER A 519 90.04 -72.50 -128.19
N SER A 520 88.84 -72.18 -128.67
CA SER A 520 88.13 -72.90 -129.72
C SER A 520 87.21 -71.92 -130.46
N ALA A 521 86.59 -72.36 -131.56
CA ALA A 521 85.52 -71.59 -132.19
C ALA A 521 84.35 -71.49 -131.20
N TYR A 522 83.84 -70.27 -130.96
CA TYR A 522 82.92 -69.96 -129.86
C TYR A 522 81.76 -69.11 -130.35
N THR A 523 80.55 -69.34 -129.84
CA THR A 523 79.39 -68.47 -130.09
C THR A 523 79.01 -67.81 -128.78
N LEU A 524 78.92 -66.48 -128.77
CA LEU A 524 78.64 -65.72 -127.54
C LEU A 524 77.28 -66.07 -126.92
N VAL A 525 77.19 -65.97 -125.59
CA VAL A 525 75.95 -66.15 -124.83
C VAL A 525 75.64 -64.92 -123.96
N LEU A 526 74.39 -64.77 -123.51
CA LEU A 526 73.93 -63.56 -122.81
C LEU A 526 74.77 -63.21 -121.56
N SER A 527 75.31 -64.21 -120.87
CA SER A 527 76.15 -64.02 -119.68
C SER A 527 77.56 -63.47 -119.98
N ASP A 528 77.91 -63.30 -121.26
CA ASP A 528 79.12 -62.60 -121.70
C ASP A 528 78.94 -61.08 -121.76
N ALA A 529 77.71 -60.59 -121.53
CA ALA A 529 77.44 -59.17 -121.48
C ALA A 529 78.37 -58.48 -120.46
N ASN A 530 79.04 -57.42 -120.91
CA ASN A 530 79.97 -56.60 -120.11
C ASN A 530 81.21 -57.36 -119.61
N LYS A 531 81.56 -58.46 -120.28
CA LYS A 531 82.82 -59.20 -120.07
C LYS A 531 83.78 -59.00 -121.25
N HIS A 532 85.02 -59.44 -121.08
CA HIS A 532 85.88 -59.71 -122.22
C HIS A 532 85.90 -61.20 -122.57
N ILE A 533 86.02 -61.52 -123.85
CA ILE A 533 86.28 -62.84 -124.40
C ILE A 533 87.76 -62.87 -124.83
N TYR A 534 88.54 -63.69 -124.15
CA TYR A 534 89.99 -63.70 -124.25
C TYR A 534 90.49 -64.96 -124.98
N HIS A 535 91.33 -64.78 -125.99
CA HIS A 535 91.98 -65.84 -126.76
C HIS A 535 93.41 -65.98 -126.28
N PRO A 536 93.78 -67.10 -125.62
CA PRO A 536 95.11 -67.29 -125.08
C PRO A 536 96.18 -67.41 -126.18
N SER A 537 97.37 -66.85 -125.93
CA SER A 537 98.52 -66.88 -126.86
C SER A 537 99.02 -68.29 -127.22
N ALA A 538 98.64 -69.31 -126.45
CA ALA A 538 98.96 -70.71 -126.73
C ALA A 538 98.13 -71.32 -127.87
N ASP A 539 96.95 -70.77 -128.19
CA ASP A 539 96.14 -71.24 -129.32
C ASP A 539 96.51 -70.48 -130.60
N THR A 540 97.45 -71.03 -131.36
CA THR A 540 97.95 -70.45 -132.62
C THR A 540 97.05 -70.74 -133.83
N THR A 541 95.97 -71.50 -133.64
CA THR A 541 95.02 -71.86 -134.71
C THR A 541 94.04 -70.70 -134.93
N GLY A 542 93.78 -70.34 -136.19
CA GLY A 542 92.73 -69.36 -136.47
C GLY A 542 91.35 -69.87 -136.01
N ARG A 543 90.62 -69.07 -135.22
CA ARG A 543 89.27 -69.43 -134.72
C ARG A 543 88.21 -68.49 -135.24
N THR A 544 86.99 -68.99 -135.33
CA THR A 544 85.83 -68.17 -135.62
C THR A 544 85.01 -68.00 -134.35
N TRP A 545 84.85 -66.75 -133.93
CA TRP A 545 84.00 -66.38 -132.81
C TRP A 545 82.76 -65.66 -133.32
N THR A 546 81.61 -66.26 -133.08
CA THR A 546 80.36 -65.82 -133.69
C THR A 546 79.58 -64.98 -132.69
N ILE A 547 79.28 -63.74 -133.10
CA ILE A 547 78.19 -62.97 -132.49
C ILE A 547 76.89 -63.58 -133.01
N PRO A 548 76.06 -64.19 -132.14
CA PRO A 548 74.83 -64.83 -132.57
C PRO A 548 73.83 -63.81 -133.11
N ALA A 549 72.93 -64.28 -133.98
CA ALA A 549 71.78 -63.52 -134.41
C ALA A 549 70.92 -63.11 -133.20
N ASN A 550 70.31 -61.92 -133.24
CA ASN A 550 69.44 -61.46 -132.17
C ASN A 550 68.24 -62.38 -131.94
N SER A 551 67.82 -63.12 -132.97
CA SER A 551 66.76 -64.15 -132.87
C SER A 551 67.17 -65.36 -132.06
N SER A 552 68.47 -65.61 -131.86
CA SER A 552 68.99 -66.74 -131.07
C SER A 552 69.43 -66.31 -129.68
N VAL A 553 70.19 -65.21 -129.57
CA VAL A 553 70.60 -64.63 -128.29
C VAL A 553 70.44 -63.11 -128.37
N ALA A 554 69.39 -62.60 -127.73
CA ALA A 554 69.06 -61.18 -127.74
C ALA A 554 69.84 -60.43 -126.66
N PHE A 555 71.02 -59.92 -127.02
CA PHE A 555 71.76 -59.01 -126.15
C PHE A 555 71.04 -57.66 -126.03
N PRO A 556 70.87 -57.09 -124.82
CA PRO A 556 70.35 -55.75 -124.63
C PRO A 556 71.15 -54.71 -125.40
N ILE A 557 70.47 -53.70 -125.94
CA ILE A 557 71.12 -52.54 -126.56
C ILE A 557 72.05 -51.87 -125.53
N GLY A 558 73.26 -51.53 -125.96
CA GLY A 558 74.32 -50.99 -125.09
C GLY A 558 75.22 -52.07 -124.47
N THR A 559 74.92 -53.35 -124.63
CA THR A 559 75.82 -54.42 -124.20
C THR A 559 77.16 -54.30 -124.90
N THR A 560 78.24 -54.34 -124.13
CA THR A 560 79.61 -54.36 -124.63
C THR A 560 80.22 -55.73 -124.45
N VAL A 561 80.86 -56.25 -125.49
CA VAL A 561 81.70 -57.46 -125.39
C VAL A 561 83.05 -57.13 -125.99
N THR A 562 84.10 -57.31 -125.20
CA THR A 562 85.48 -57.01 -125.61
C THR A 562 86.17 -58.30 -126.04
N PHE A 563 86.62 -58.39 -127.27
CA PHE A 563 87.42 -59.50 -127.78
C PHE A 563 88.89 -59.15 -127.66
N VAL A 564 89.67 -60.04 -127.05
CA VAL A 564 91.12 -59.88 -126.89
C VAL A 564 91.80 -61.07 -127.52
N ASN A 565 92.63 -60.83 -128.54
CA ASN A 565 93.51 -61.84 -129.12
C ASN A 565 94.93 -61.61 -128.64
N ASP A 566 95.43 -62.51 -127.79
CA ASP A 566 96.73 -62.35 -127.17
C ASP A 566 97.89 -62.48 -128.20
N THR A 567 99.08 -62.12 -127.77
CA THR A 567 100.26 -61.73 -128.56
C THR A 567 100.68 -62.72 -129.66
N SER A 568 100.44 -64.02 -129.46
CA SER A 568 100.78 -65.08 -130.43
C SER A 568 99.58 -65.92 -130.87
N GLY A 569 98.36 -65.51 -130.54
CA GLY A 569 97.15 -66.26 -130.89
C GLY A 569 96.92 -66.31 -132.40
N GLY A 570 96.33 -67.41 -132.88
CA GLY A 570 95.84 -67.49 -134.25
C GLY A 570 94.83 -66.37 -134.55
N THR A 571 94.67 -66.00 -135.81
CA THR A 571 93.74 -64.92 -136.19
C THR A 571 92.31 -65.27 -135.79
N ILE A 572 91.63 -64.37 -135.07
CA ILE A 572 90.23 -64.56 -134.69
C ILE A 572 89.32 -63.91 -135.73
N THR A 573 88.49 -64.71 -136.39
CA THR A 573 87.38 -64.20 -137.20
C THR A 573 86.18 -63.96 -136.31
N ILE A 574 85.90 -62.70 -135.99
CA ILE A 574 84.66 -62.27 -135.35
C ILE A 574 83.57 -62.31 -136.41
N ALA A 575 82.84 -63.41 -136.44
CA ALA A 575 81.78 -63.65 -137.39
C ALA A 575 80.45 -63.07 -136.92
N ILE A 576 79.65 -62.65 -137.89
CA ILE A 576 78.24 -62.37 -137.69
C ILE A 576 77.46 -62.99 -138.85
N THR A 577 76.27 -63.53 -138.56
CA THR A 577 75.46 -64.25 -139.54
C THR A 577 74.38 -63.35 -140.13
N THR A 578 73.18 -63.32 -139.54
CA THR A 578 72.03 -62.57 -140.04
C THR A 578 71.96 -61.13 -139.52
N ASP A 579 72.60 -60.87 -138.38
CA ASP A 579 72.76 -59.52 -137.84
C ASP A 579 73.91 -58.79 -138.57
N THR A 580 73.96 -57.46 -138.44
CA THR A 580 74.96 -56.63 -139.11
C THR A 580 76.05 -56.19 -138.13
N LEU A 581 77.30 -56.54 -138.41
CA LEU A 581 78.48 -56.02 -137.71
C LEU A 581 79.11 -54.93 -138.56
N VAL A 582 79.22 -53.72 -138.02
CA VAL A 582 79.74 -52.54 -138.71
C VAL A 582 81.09 -52.17 -138.10
N LEU A 583 82.12 -51.97 -138.93
CA LEU A 583 83.40 -51.42 -138.48
C LEU A 583 83.26 -49.92 -138.24
N ALA A 584 83.53 -49.46 -137.02
CA ALA A 584 83.54 -48.03 -136.74
C ALA A 584 84.64 -47.32 -137.55
N GLY A 585 84.38 -46.09 -137.99
CA GLY A 585 85.28 -45.33 -138.85
C GLY A 585 85.11 -45.66 -140.33
N ALA A 586 85.38 -46.91 -140.74
CA ALA A 586 85.30 -47.33 -142.14
C ALA A 586 83.86 -47.57 -142.65
N GLY A 587 82.92 -47.92 -141.77
CA GLY A 587 81.50 -48.15 -142.11
C GLY A 587 81.22 -49.43 -142.91
N THR A 588 82.25 -50.23 -143.23
CA THR A 588 82.08 -51.53 -143.88
C THR A 588 81.30 -52.48 -142.98
N THR A 589 80.68 -53.51 -143.57
CA THR A 589 79.87 -54.53 -142.85
C THR A 589 80.46 -55.93 -142.99
N GLY A 590 80.01 -56.88 -142.15
CA GLY A 590 80.38 -58.30 -142.23
C GLY A 590 81.34 -58.76 -141.13
N SER A 591 81.84 -59.99 -141.24
CA SER A 591 82.81 -60.55 -140.30
C SER A 591 84.11 -59.74 -140.27
N ARG A 592 84.79 -59.71 -139.11
CA ARG A 592 86.09 -59.04 -138.94
C ARG A 592 87.16 -60.02 -138.52
N THR A 593 88.38 -59.78 -138.96
CA THR A 593 89.52 -60.56 -138.51
C THR A 593 90.33 -59.74 -137.52
N LEU A 594 90.54 -60.29 -136.34
CA LEU A 594 91.37 -59.73 -135.28
C LEU A 594 92.71 -60.49 -135.28
N ALA A 595 93.77 -59.80 -135.66
CA ALA A 595 95.13 -60.33 -135.65
C ALA A 595 95.61 -60.63 -134.21
N ALA A 596 96.72 -61.36 -134.10
CA ALA A 596 97.40 -61.56 -132.82
C ALA A 596 97.77 -60.21 -132.20
N ASN A 597 97.78 -60.13 -130.87
CA ASN A 597 97.92 -58.88 -130.10
C ASN A 597 96.84 -57.82 -130.39
N GLY A 598 95.69 -58.24 -130.92
CA GLY A 598 94.56 -57.37 -131.22
C GLY A 598 93.57 -57.28 -130.07
N ILE A 599 92.92 -56.13 -129.92
CA ILE A 599 91.76 -55.97 -129.02
C ILE A 599 90.68 -55.19 -129.74
N ALA A 600 89.44 -55.70 -129.68
CA ALA A 600 88.30 -55.05 -130.30
C ALA A 600 87.07 -55.15 -129.41
N THR A 601 86.31 -54.07 -129.28
CA THR A 601 85.05 -54.07 -128.53
C THR A 601 83.90 -53.93 -129.47
N ALA A 602 82.95 -54.86 -129.39
CA ALA A 602 81.67 -54.76 -130.06
C ALA A 602 80.61 -54.24 -129.09
N ILE A 603 79.82 -53.28 -129.55
CA ILE A 603 78.70 -52.70 -128.80
C ILE A 603 77.42 -52.97 -129.58
N LYS A 604 76.39 -53.48 -128.90
CA LYS A 604 75.05 -53.64 -129.49
C LYS A 604 74.41 -52.28 -129.65
N MET A 605 74.25 -51.82 -130.89
CA MET A 605 73.74 -50.47 -131.20
C MET A 605 72.23 -50.46 -131.41
N THR A 606 71.70 -51.50 -132.05
CA THR A 606 70.26 -51.73 -132.23
C THR A 606 70.00 -53.23 -132.11
N SER A 607 68.74 -53.65 -132.16
CA SER A 607 68.37 -55.07 -132.07
C SER A 607 69.12 -55.98 -133.03
N THR A 608 69.49 -55.54 -134.23
CA THR A 608 70.22 -56.38 -135.20
C THR A 608 71.56 -55.79 -135.66
N ARG A 609 71.99 -54.66 -135.09
CA ARG A 609 73.26 -54.00 -135.46
C ARG A 609 74.25 -53.98 -134.31
N TRP A 610 75.44 -54.48 -134.57
CA TRP A 610 76.62 -54.32 -133.74
C TRP A 610 77.60 -53.36 -134.40
N GLN A 611 78.27 -52.55 -133.60
CA GLN A 611 79.37 -51.72 -134.06
C GLN A 611 80.63 -52.13 -133.31
N ILE A 612 81.71 -52.36 -134.04
CA ILE A 612 82.98 -52.84 -133.49
C ILE A 612 84.11 -51.90 -133.86
N ASN A 613 85.04 -51.70 -132.94
CA ASN A 613 86.31 -51.02 -133.20
C ASN A 613 87.41 -51.65 -132.37
N GLY A 614 88.65 -51.58 -132.86
CA GLY A 614 89.78 -52.18 -132.19
C GLY A 614 91.09 -52.04 -132.93
N THR A 615 92.19 -52.29 -132.22
CA THR A 615 93.53 -52.39 -132.80
C THR A 615 93.75 -53.81 -133.32
N GLY A 616 94.35 -53.94 -134.50
CA GLY A 616 94.58 -55.23 -135.15
C GLY A 616 93.33 -55.83 -135.80
N LEU A 617 92.25 -55.06 -135.94
CA LEU A 617 90.99 -55.47 -136.56
C LEU A 617 90.94 -55.03 -138.03
N THR A 618 90.63 -55.94 -138.93
CA THR A 618 90.45 -55.69 -140.37
C THR A 618 89.10 -56.18 -140.87
#